data_AF-A0A9Q1BP57-F1
#
_entry.id   AF-A0A9Q1BP57-F1
#
_cell.length_a   1.000
_cell.length_b   1.000
_cell.length_c   1.000
_cell.angle_alpha   90.00
_cell.angle_beta   90.00
_cell.angle_gamma   90.00
#
_symmetry.space_group_name_H-M   'P 1'
#
loop_
_entity.id
_entity.type
_entity.pdbx_description
1 polymer ?
#
loop_
_entity_poly.entity_id
_entity_poly.type
_entity_poly.pdbx_seq_one_letter_code
_entity_poly.pdbx_strand_id
1 'polypeptide(L)'
;MAAHFYVTLPSNSSFQYFPDNTLSSFTTQLPEPILLTGSWEVALCEIQYPFNWHNVTASNCRIRLNDREICFPHGYYDTMQDVIDKFHELLTEDERNNVKIYQQKHNLRTTCKIKTGTTLALQGMSHMFGFLENKVCIEGFTVSDISSDVHSGLTSFCLFTLTLLSTKGWVILMYPCCGWYE
;
A
#
# COMPACT_ATOMS: atom_id res chain seq x y z
N MET A 1 2.49 14.42 -41.32
CA MET A 1 1.79 14.43 -40.02
C MET A 1 2.64 13.63 -39.05
N ALA A 2 2.89 14.15 -37.85
CA ALA A 2 3.66 13.44 -36.85
C ALA A 2 2.81 12.27 -36.32
N ALA A 3 3.14 11.04 -36.69
CA ALA A 3 2.40 9.84 -36.28
C ALA A 3 2.89 9.38 -34.90
N HIS A 4 2.64 10.20 -33.87
CA HIS A 4 2.83 9.81 -32.48
C HIS A 4 1.60 10.22 -31.67
N PHE A 5 1.25 9.38 -30.70
CA PHE A 5 0.17 9.64 -29.76
C PHE A 5 0.54 9.04 -28.40
N TYR A 6 -0.11 9.55 -27.37
CA TYR A 6 0.10 9.13 -25.99
C TYR A 6 -1.01 8.18 -25.56
N VAL A 7 -0.64 7.14 -24.80
CA VAL A 7 -1.59 6.26 -24.13
C VAL A 7 -1.31 6.33 -22.64
N THR A 8 -2.36 6.58 -21.87
CA THR A 8 -2.31 6.59 -20.41
C THR A 8 -2.83 5.26 -19.89
N LEU A 9 -1.98 4.54 -19.14
CA LEU A 9 -2.22 3.19 -18.66
C LEU A 9 -2.27 3.18 -17.11
N PRO A 10 -3.47 3.25 -16.53
CA PRO A 10 -3.70 2.98 -15.11
C PRO A 10 -3.33 1.53 -14.72
N SER A 11 -2.50 1.34 -13.69
CA SER A 11 -2.08 -0.01 -13.25
C SER A 11 -3.21 -0.85 -12.64
N ASN A 12 -4.27 -0.22 -12.12
CA ASN A 12 -5.38 -0.88 -11.43
C ASN A 12 -6.69 -0.97 -12.23
N SER A 13 -6.73 -0.51 -13.47
CA SER A 13 -8.00 -0.39 -14.22
C SER A 13 -8.61 -1.71 -14.65
N SER A 14 -7.83 -2.80 -14.64
CA SER A 14 -8.22 -4.04 -15.30
C SER A 14 -8.07 -5.29 -14.42
N PHE A 15 -8.07 -5.12 -13.09
CA PHE A 15 -8.06 -6.23 -12.13
C PHE A 15 -9.22 -7.22 -12.34
N GLN A 16 -10.38 -6.75 -12.83
CA GLN A 16 -11.52 -7.61 -13.13
C GLN A 16 -11.25 -8.60 -14.28
N TYR A 17 -10.39 -8.23 -15.23
CA TYR A 17 -10.07 -9.02 -16.42
C TYR A 17 -8.72 -9.75 -16.30
N PHE A 18 -7.80 -9.15 -15.55
CA PHE A 18 -6.45 -9.67 -15.30
C PHE A 18 -6.19 -9.69 -13.78
N PRO A 19 -6.65 -10.75 -13.08
CA PRO A 19 -6.54 -10.83 -11.62
C PRO A 19 -5.10 -10.94 -11.12
N ASP A 20 -4.19 -11.45 -11.96
CA ASP A 20 -2.75 -11.59 -11.64
C ASP A 20 -1.96 -10.30 -11.88
N ASN A 21 -2.63 -9.18 -12.22
CA ASN A 21 -1.95 -7.90 -12.34
C ASN A 21 -1.28 -7.53 -11.01
N THR A 22 -0.04 -7.07 -11.11
CA THR A 22 0.70 -6.47 -10.00
C THR A 22 0.99 -5.03 -10.34
N LEU A 23 1.37 -4.23 -9.36
CA LEU A 23 1.59 -2.81 -9.60
C LEU A 23 2.78 -2.52 -10.53
N SER A 24 3.78 -3.40 -10.49
CA SER A 24 4.94 -3.36 -11.36
C SER A 24 4.66 -4.04 -12.71
N SER A 25 3.89 -5.13 -12.75
CA SER A 25 3.57 -5.88 -13.96
C SER A 25 2.06 -6.01 -14.13
N PHE A 26 1.49 -5.20 -15.02
CA PHE A 26 0.04 -5.17 -15.28
C PHE A 26 -0.27 -5.12 -16.77
N THR A 27 -1.46 -5.62 -17.11
CA THR A 27 -2.09 -5.47 -18.42
C THR A 27 -3.35 -4.63 -18.29
N THR A 28 -3.48 -3.60 -19.10
CA THR A 28 -4.67 -2.73 -19.14
C THR A 28 -5.52 -3.06 -20.37
N GLN A 29 -6.81 -3.25 -20.15
CA GLN A 29 -7.79 -3.32 -21.24
C GLN A 29 -8.13 -1.89 -21.69
N LEU A 30 -7.89 -1.62 -22.98
CA LEU A 30 -8.28 -0.35 -23.59
C LEU A 30 -9.77 -0.38 -23.97
N PRO A 31 -10.50 0.75 -23.87
CA PRO A 31 -11.90 0.84 -24.24
C PRO A 31 -12.12 0.60 -25.74
N GLU A 32 -11.15 1.01 -26.57
CA GLU A 32 -11.15 0.79 -28.02
C GLU A 32 -9.81 0.19 -28.47
N PRO A 33 -9.83 -0.74 -29.45
CA PRO A 33 -8.60 -1.32 -29.99
C PRO A 33 -7.85 -0.29 -30.82
N ILE A 34 -6.55 -0.16 -30.54
CA ILE A 34 -5.66 0.72 -31.30
C ILE A 34 -5.13 -0.05 -32.51
N LEU A 35 -5.53 0.34 -33.71
CA LEU A 35 -5.07 -0.26 -34.96
C LEU A 35 -3.77 0.40 -35.41
N LEU A 36 -2.65 -0.31 -35.25
CA LEU A 36 -1.33 0.13 -35.66
C LEU A 36 -0.94 -0.49 -37.00
N THR A 37 -0.74 0.34 -38.03
CA THR A 37 -0.29 -0.10 -39.36
C THR A 37 1.20 0.19 -39.54
N GLY A 38 2.00 -0.82 -39.90
CA GLY A 38 3.45 -0.67 -40.10
C GLY A 38 4.28 -1.00 -38.86
N SER A 39 5.54 -0.56 -38.82
CA SER A 39 6.43 -0.75 -37.66
C SER A 39 6.22 0.37 -36.65
N TRP A 40 6.10 -0.01 -35.38
CA TRP A 40 5.91 0.90 -34.26
C TRP A 40 6.85 0.51 -33.11
N GLU A 41 7.30 1.53 -32.41
CA GLU A 41 8.09 1.51 -31.19
C GLU A 41 7.24 2.16 -30.08
N VAL A 42 7.46 1.72 -28.85
CA VAL A 42 6.78 2.25 -27.69
C VAL A 42 7.84 2.68 -26.69
N ALA A 43 7.72 3.90 -26.19
CA ALA A 43 8.60 4.44 -25.16
C ALA A 43 7.77 4.90 -23.97
N LEU A 44 8.27 4.65 -22.76
CA LEU A 44 7.73 5.27 -21.56
C LEU A 44 8.10 6.75 -21.55
N CYS A 45 7.10 7.61 -21.40
CA CYS A 45 7.30 9.05 -21.34
C CYS A 45 7.15 9.60 -19.93
N GLU A 46 6.21 9.08 -19.15
CA GLU A 46 5.96 9.57 -17.81
C GLU A 46 5.46 8.45 -16.91
N ILE A 47 5.90 8.46 -15.65
CA ILE A 47 5.28 7.71 -14.57
C ILE A 47 4.77 8.75 -13.57
N GLN A 48 3.47 8.79 -13.35
CA GLN A 48 2.88 9.58 -12.28
C GLN A 48 2.62 8.67 -11.09
N TYR A 49 3.31 8.98 -10.00
CA TYR A 49 3.14 8.34 -8.71
C TYR A 49 2.67 9.41 -7.71
N PRO A 50 1.40 9.40 -7.27
CA PRO A 50 0.93 10.36 -6.29
C PRO A 50 1.54 10.06 -4.92
N PHE A 51 2.52 10.86 -4.51
CA PHE A 51 3.20 10.74 -3.21
C PHE A 51 2.31 11.12 -2.01
N ASN A 52 1.14 11.74 -2.26
CA ASN A 52 0.31 12.36 -1.21
C ASN A 52 -0.90 11.51 -0.78
N TRP A 53 -0.89 10.20 -1.06
CA TRP A 53 -1.97 9.33 -0.60
C TRP A 53 -1.78 8.99 0.87
N HIS A 54 -2.73 9.44 1.69
CA HIS A 54 -2.73 9.09 3.10
C HIS A 54 -2.94 7.59 3.26
N ASN A 55 -1.98 6.89 3.87
CA ASN A 55 -2.15 5.49 4.28
C ASN A 55 -3.10 5.37 5.48
N VAL A 56 -3.20 6.43 6.29
CA VAL A 56 -4.22 6.59 7.34
C VAL A 56 -5.22 7.65 6.92
N THR A 57 -6.44 7.21 6.65
CA THR A 57 -7.59 7.97 6.19
C THR A 57 -8.70 7.98 7.24
N ALA A 58 -9.71 8.83 7.06
CA ALA A 58 -10.85 8.90 7.98
C ALA A 58 -11.67 7.59 8.07
N SER A 59 -11.55 6.70 7.08
CA SER A 59 -12.25 5.41 7.08
C SER A 59 -11.47 4.32 7.84
N ASN A 60 -10.15 4.43 7.97
CA ASN A 60 -9.29 3.39 8.54
C ASN A 60 -8.45 3.86 9.75
N CYS A 61 -8.77 5.00 10.38
CA CYS A 61 -8.03 5.54 11.53
C CYS A 61 -8.44 4.98 12.91
N ARG A 62 -9.47 4.14 13.01
CA ARG A 62 -10.13 3.90 14.30
C ARG A 62 -9.41 2.82 15.11
N ILE A 63 -9.21 3.09 16.39
CA ILE A 63 -8.72 2.12 17.36
C ILE A 63 -9.60 2.26 18.60
N ARG A 64 -9.97 1.12 19.19
CA ARG A 64 -10.68 1.11 20.46
C ARG A 64 -9.80 0.49 21.54
N LEU A 65 -9.57 1.24 22.61
CA LEU A 65 -8.82 0.80 23.77
C LEU A 65 -9.78 0.80 24.96
N ASN A 66 -10.10 -0.39 25.47
CA ASN A 66 -11.19 -0.60 26.42
C ASN A 66 -12.50 0.01 25.88
N ASP A 67 -13.08 0.98 26.59
CA ASP A 67 -14.30 1.71 26.18
C ASP A 67 -13.99 3.04 25.48
N ARG A 68 -12.72 3.37 25.26
CA ARG A 68 -12.30 4.62 24.62
C ARG A 68 -11.99 4.41 23.15
N GLU A 69 -12.61 5.22 22.31
CA GLU A 69 -12.28 5.28 20.88
C GLU A 69 -11.23 6.36 20.62
N ILE A 70 -10.18 5.98 19.89
CA ILE A 70 -9.05 6.83 19.50
C ILE A 70 -9.01 6.80 17.98
N CYS A 71 -9.11 7.95 17.32
CA CYS A 71 -8.83 8.06 15.89
C CYS A 71 -7.38 8.52 15.72
N PHE A 72 -6.66 7.76 14.93
CA PHE A 72 -5.29 8.05 14.53
C PHE A 72 -5.25 9.31 13.65
N PRO A 73 -4.22 10.17 13.77
CA PRO A 73 -4.08 11.33 12.88
C PRO A 73 -3.98 10.87 11.43
N HIS A 74 -4.85 11.42 10.58
CA HIS A 74 -4.83 11.16 9.15
C HIS A 74 -3.55 11.72 8.54
N GLY A 75 -2.94 10.98 7.63
CA GLY A 75 -1.72 11.42 6.98
C GLY A 75 -1.02 10.29 6.25
N TYR A 76 0.15 10.62 5.74
CA TYR A 76 1.11 9.67 5.21
C TYR A 76 2.17 9.37 6.28
N TYR A 77 2.33 8.09 6.59
CA TYR A 77 3.41 7.58 7.43
C TYR A 77 4.36 6.75 6.57
N ASP A 78 5.66 6.99 6.68
CA ASP A 78 6.65 6.38 5.80
C ASP A 78 7.09 5.00 6.30
N THR A 79 7.21 4.84 7.63
CA THR A 79 7.59 3.57 8.23
C THR A 79 6.57 3.07 9.25
N MET A 80 6.56 1.76 9.48
CA MET A 80 5.75 1.18 10.55
C MET A 80 6.19 1.70 11.94
N GLN A 81 7.46 2.07 12.09
CA GLN A 81 7.94 2.65 13.34
C GLN A 81 7.29 4.00 13.62
N ASP A 82 7.12 4.86 12.61
CA ASP A 82 6.42 6.14 12.77
C ASP A 82 4.97 5.96 13.24
N VAL A 83 4.29 4.95 12.69
CA VAL A 83 2.93 4.58 13.11
C VAL A 83 2.94 4.09 14.56
N ILE A 84 3.88 3.24 14.96
CA ILE A 84 3.97 2.72 16.33
C ILE A 84 4.27 3.84 17.33
N ASP A 85 5.20 4.73 16.99
CA ASP A 85 5.59 5.85 17.85
C ASP A 85 4.40 6.82 18.03
N LYS A 86 3.70 7.13 16.94
CA LYS A 86 2.48 7.94 16.99
C LYS A 86 1.37 7.25 17.79
N PHE A 87 1.26 5.93 17.71
CA PHE A 87 0.29 5.20 18.52
C PHE A 87 0.60 5.40 20.00
N HIS A 88 1.86 5.26 20.42
CA HIS A 88 2.25 5.47 21.81
C HIS A 88 2.11 6.93 22.26
N GLU A 89 2.27 7.92 21.37
CA GLU A 89 2.00 9.34 21.66
C GLU A 89 0.53 9.62 21.96
N LEU A 90 -0.41 8.87 21.37
CA LEU A 90 -1.84 9.02 21.60
C LEU A 90 -2.31 8.40 22.93
N LEU A 91 -1.49 7.55 23.54
CA LEU A 91 -1.79 6.88 24.81
C LEU A 91 -1.40 7.73 26.01
N THR A 92 -2.22 7.67 27.06
CA THR A 92 -1.84 8.14 28.40
C THR A 92 -0.75 7.27 29.02
N GLU A 93 -0.09 7.74 30.08
CA GLU A 93 0.99 6.99 30.73
C GLU A 93 0.52 5.61 31.25
N ASP A 94 -0.69 5.53 31.82
CA ASP A 94 -1.29 4.27 32.26
C ASP A 94 -1.57 3.32 31.07
N GLU A 95 -2.16 3.84 30.00
CA GLU A 95 -2.45 3.05 28.80
C GLU A 95 -1.16 2.51 28.15
N ARG A 96 -0.10 3.34 28.07
CA ARG A 96 1.23 2.93 27.55
C ARG A 96 1.89 1.85 28.40
N ASN A 97 1.61 1.83 29.71
CA ASN A 97 2.08 0.77 30.59
C ASN A 97 1.29 -0.54 30.43
N ASN A 98 0.06 -0.47 29.94
CA ASN A 98 -0.84 -1.61 29.78
C ASN A 98 -0.80 -2.20 28.37
N VAL A 99 -0.51 -1.39 27.36
CA VAL A 99 -0.46 -1.78 25.95
C VAL A 99 0.88 -1.40 25.35
N LYS A 100 1.57 -2.37 24.77
CA LYS A 100 2.78 -2.16 23.98
C LYS A 100 2.64 -2.83 22.63
N ILE A 101 2.90 -2.08 21.58
CA ILE A 101 2.97 -2.56 20.20
C ILE A 101 4.39 -2.35 19.72
N TYR A 102 4.98 -3.34 19.06
CA TYR A 102 6.30 -3.23 18.45
C TYR A 102 6.41 -4.15 17.24
N GLN A 103 7.24 -3.75 16.28
CA GLN A 103 7.56 -4.57 15.12
C GLN A 103 8.83 -5.41 15.38
N GLN A 104 8.80 -6.67 14.97
CA GLN A 104 9.94 -7.57 15.05
C GLN A 104 10.88 -7.36 13.85
N LYS A 105 12.19 -7.20 14.10
CA LYS A 105 13.18 -6.89 13.05
C LYS A 105 13.38 -7.97 11.98
N HIS A 106 13.15 -9.24 12.32
CA HIS A 106 13.52 -10.38 11.45
C HIS A 106 12.41 -10.83 10.50
N ASN A 107 11.14 -10.61 10.86
CA ASN A 107 9.98 -11.04 10.07
C ASN A 107 8.98 -9.90 9.80
N LEU A 108 9.30 -8.68 10.27
CA LEU A 108 8.47 -7.48 10.15
C LEU A 108 7.04 -7.65 10.71
N ARG A 109 6.82 -8.64 11.58
CA ARG A 109 5.53 -8.88 12.21
C ARG A 109 5.33 -7.96 13.39
N THR A 110 4.09 -7.51 13.58
CA THR A 110 3.74 -6.69 14.73
C THR A 110 3.34 -7.60 15.89
N THR A 111 3.86 -7.30 17.08
CA THR A 111 3.44 -7.94 18.33
C THR A 111 2.73 -6.93 19.21
N CYS A 112 1.52 -7.29 19.64
CA CYS A 112 0.76 -6.58 20.66
C CYS A 112 0.92 -7.31 21.99
N LYS A 113 1.42 -6.61 23.00
CA LYS A 113 1.50 -7.07 24.38
C LYS A 113 0.49 -6.29 25.22
N ILE A 114 -0.43 -7.01 25.83
CA ILE A 114 -1.54 -6.42 26.57
C ILE A 114 -1.57 -7.01 27.97
N LYS A 115 -1.64 -6.14 28.99
CA LYS A 115 -1.79 -6.55 30.39
C LYS A 115 -3.23 -7.01 30.69
N THR A 116 -3.37 -7.74 31.78
CA THR A 116 -4.63 -8.19 32.35
C THR A 116 -5.66 -7.06 32.43
N GLY A 117 -6.89 -7.33 31.98
CA GLY A 117 -8.01 -6.39 32.08
C GLY A 117 -8.01 -5.24 31.07
N THR A 118 -7.13 -5.26 30.06
CA THR A 118 -7.13 -4.30 28.94
C THR A 118 -7.49 -4.99 27.62
N THR A 119 -8.25 -4.31 26.77
CA THR A 119 -8.62 -4.81 25.43
C THR A 119 -8.28 -3.76 24.38
N LEU A 120 -7.62 -4.17 23.29
CA LEU A 120 -7.27 -3.31 22.17
C LEU A 120 -7.91 -3.87 20.89
N ALA A 121 -8.80 -3.11 20.26
CA ALA A 121 -9.35 -3.44 18.95
C ALA A 121 -8.81 -2.47 17.88
N LEU A 122 -8.13 -3.03 16.87
CA LEU A 122 -7.48 -2.27 15.79
C LEU A 122 -8.46 -2.05 14.61
N GLN A 123 -9.59 -1.40 14.87
CA GLN A 123 -10.71 -1.27 13.92
C GLN A 123 -10.37 -0.43 12.67
N GLY A 124 -9.96 -1.08 11.58
CA GLY A 124 -9.53 -0.41 10.35
C GLY A 124 -8.01 -0.30 10.20
N MET A 125 -7.25 -0.43 11.27
CA MET A 125 -5.77 -0.50 11.22
C MET A 125 -5.22 -1.94 11.31
N SER A 126 -6.10 -2.94 11.47
CA SER A 126 -5.69 -4.34 11.62
C SER A 126 -4.79 -4.83 10.48
N HIS A 127 -5.17 -4.57 9.22
CA HIS A 127 -4.38 -4.95 8.05
C HIS A 127 -3.01 -4.27 8.01
N MET A 128 -2.94 -2.99 8.37
CA MET A 128 -1.66 -2.26 8.44
C MET A 128 -0.70 -2.96 9.40
N PHE A 129 -1.19 -3.35 10.58
CA PHE A 129 -0.42 -4.11 11.56
C PHE A 129 -0.23 -5.60 11.21
N GLY A 130 -0.70 -6.06 10.04
CA GLY A 130 -0.50 -7.42 9.55
C GLY A 130 -1.52 -8.45 10.06
N PHE A 131 -2.68 -8.02 10.55
CA PHE A 131 -3.80 -8.89 10.90
C PHE A 131 -4.80 -8.95 9.75
N LEU A 132 -5.21 -10.17 9.35
CA LEU A 132 -6.08 -10.37 8.18
C LEU A 132 -7.55 -10.02 8.41
N GLU A 133 -7.95 -9.89 9.67
CA GLU A 133 -9.30 -9.53 10.08
C GLU A 133 -9.24 -8.41 11.12
N ASN A 134 -10.39 -7.80 11.43
CA ASN A 134 -10.51 -6.82 12.52
C ASN A 134 -10.10 -7.45 13.85
N LYS A 135 -8.85 -7.25 14.24
CA LYS A 135 -8.24 -7.92 15.38
C LYS A 135 -8.60 -7.20 16.66
N VAL A 136 -9.13 -7.99 17.59
CA VAL A 136 -9.23 -7.63 18.99
C VAL A 136 -8.15 -8.38 19.74
N CYS A 137 -7.14 -7.65 20.18
CA CYS A 137 -6.09 -8.16 21.04
C CYS A 137 -6.58 -8.06 22.49
N ILE A 138 -6.62 -9.21 23.16
CA ILE A 138 -6.91 -9.36 24.59
C ILE A 138 -5.62 -9.70 25.33
N GLU A 139 -5.71 -9.81 26.67
CA GLU A 139 -4.61 -10.15 27.57
C GLU A 139 -3.59 -11.15 26.98
N GLY A 140 -2.31 -10.82 27.10
CA GLY A 140 -1.20 -11.68 26.68
C GLY A 140 -0.43 -11.10 25.49
N PHE A 141 0.12 -12.02 24.68
CA PHE A 141 0.92 -11.69 23.50
C PHE A 141 0.18 -12.15 22.26
N THR A 142 -0.10 -11.20 21.36
CA THR A 142 -0.70 -11.48 20.06
C THR A 142 0.27 -11.06 18.98
N VAL A 143 0.59 -11.97 18.06
CA VAL A 143 1.48 -11.71 16.91
C VAL A 143 0.63 -11.65 15.65
N SER A 144 1.00 -10.77 14.71
CA SER A 144 0.34 -10.62 13.42
C SER A 144 0.44 -11.88 12.54
N ASP A 145 -0.58 -12.08 11.70
CA ASP A 145 -0.70 -13.22 10.80
C ASP A 145 0.37 -13.15 9.70
N ILE A 146 0.59 -11.94 9.19
CA ILE A 146 1.56 -11.59 8.15
C ILE A 146 2.51 -10.48 8.60
N SER A 147 3.52 -10.19 7.77
CA SER A 147 4.36 -9.00 7.94
C SER A 147 3.48 -7.75 7.90
N SER A 148 3.73 -6.85 8.83
CA SER A 148 3.03 -5.56 8.89
C SER A 148 3.52 -4.65 7.76
N ASP A 149 2.59 -3.92 7.15
CA ASP A 149 2.85 -3.07 5.99
C ASP A 149 2.13 -1.74 6.18
N VAL A 150 2.92 -0.68 6.26
CA VAL A 150 2.45 0.70 6.46
C VAL A 150 1.62 1.20 5.27
N HIS A 151 1.77 0.60 4.09
CA HIS A 151 0.95 0.87 2.92
C HIS A 151 -0.22 -0.10 2.78
N SER A 152 -0.36 -1.10 3.67
CA SER A 152 -1.48 -2.06 3.67
C SER A 152 -1.71 -2.75 2.32
N GLY A 153 -0.64 -3.01 1.55
CA GLY A 153 -0.71 -3.55 0.20
C GLY A 153 -1.23 -2.59 -0.86
N LEU A 154 -1.65 -1.37 -0.48
CA LEU A 154 -1.85 -0.24 -1.39
C LEU A 154 -0.47 0.28 -1.78
N THR A 155 0.23 -0.53 -2.57
CA THR A 155 1.23 0.02 -3.45
C THR A 155 0.50 1.04 -4.32
N SER A 156 1.01 2.26 -4.29
CA SER A 156 0.31 3.41 -4.85
C SER A 156 0.07 3.21 -6.34
N PHE A 157 -1.05 3.69 -6.83
CA PHE A 157 -1.37 3.63 -8.25
C PHE A 157 -0.26 4.30 -9.07
N CYS A 158 0.26 3.57 -10.06
CA CYS A 158 1.16 4.14 -11.04
C CYS A 158 0.36 4.39 -12.32
N LEU A 159 0.34 5.65 -12.76
CA LEU A 159 -0.13 5.99 -14.10
C LEU A 159 1.08 5.99 -15.02
N PHE A 160 1.06 5.14 -16.05
CA PHE A 160 2.13 5.10 -17.04
C PHE A 160 1.65 5.77 -18.32
N THR A 161 2.37 6.80 -18.78
CA THR A 161 2.13 7.41 -20.08
C THR A 161 3.16 6.87 -21.07
N LEU A 162 2.69 6.15 -22.09
CA LEU A 162 3.52 5.62 -23.17
C LEU A 162 3.36 6.47 -24.43
N THR A 163 4.45 6.76 -25.13
CA THR A 163 4.43 7.27 -26.52
C THR A 163 4.64 6.11 -27.48
N LEU A 164 3.82 6.04 -28.52
CA LEU A 164 4.05 5.16 -29.64
C LEU A 164 4.61 5.95 -30.82
N LEU A 165 5.73 5.50 -31.37
CA LEU A 165 6.44 6.12 -32.49
C LEU A 165 6.54 5.12 -33.66
N SER A 166 6.21 5.50 -34.88
CA SER A 166 6.39 4.60 -36.02
C SER A 166 7.84 4.61 -36.51
N THR A 167 8.63 3.60 -36.13
CA THR A 167 10.05 3.47 -36.52
C THR A 167 10.46 2.01 -36.81
N LYS A 168 11.48 1.88 -37.66
CA LYS A 168 12.03 0.59 -38.12
C LYS A 168 13.11 0.11 -37.15
N GLY A 169 12.75 -0.84 -36.31
CA GLY A 169 13.67 -1.75 -35.63
C GLY A 169 13.98 -1.36 -34.19
N TRP A 170 14.11 -2.39 -33.35
CA TRP A 170 14.38 -2.43 -31.91
C TRP A 170 13.13 -2.61 -31.01
N VAL A 171 13.15 -3.70 -30.24
CA VAL A 171 12.14 -4.09 -29.24
C VAL A 171 12.66 -3.64 -27.87
N ILE A 172 11.91 -2.78 -27.18
CA ILE A 172 12.20 -2.38 -25.80
C ILE A 172 11.38 -3.29 -24.87
N LEU A 173 12.07 -4.20 -24.18
CA LEU A 173 11.53 -4.93 -23.04
C LEU A 173 11.64 -4.04 -21.81
N MET A 174 10.54 -3.44 -21.38
CA MET A 174 10.50 -2.72 -20.11
C MET A 174 10.22 -3.69 -18.96
N TYR A 175 11.25 -3.98 -18.18
CA TYR A 175 11.09 -4.53 -16.84
C TYR A 175 10.85 -3.36 -15.87
N PRO A 176 9.77 -3.37 -15.07
CA PRO A 176 9.61 -2.43 -13.96
C PRO A 176 10.75 -2.67 -12.96
N CYS A 177 11.73 -1.77 -12.95
CA CYS A 177 12.79 -1.76 -11.96
C CYS A 177 12.21 -1.25 -10.63
N CYS A 178 11.51 -2.10 -9.90
CA CYS A 178 11.32 -1.96 -8.47
C CYS A 178 12.06 -3.11 -7.78
N GLY A 179 13.37 -3.15 -8.03
CA GLY A 179 14.30 -3.84 -7.15
C GLY A 179 14.49 -2.97 -5.92
N TRP A 180 13.89 -3.37 -4.80
CA TRP A 180 14.27 -2.89 -3.48
C TRP A 180 15.73 -3.29 -3.26
N TYR A 181 16.59 -2.31 -3.01
CA TYR A 181 17.97 -2.53 -2.63
C TYR A 181 18.01 -3.17 -1.23
N GLU A 182 18.99 -4.07 -1.08
CA GLU A 182 19.24 -5.06 -0.01
C GLU A 182 19.23 -4.54 1.43
#